data_AF-A0AA35VVG0-F1
#
_entry.id   AF-A0AA35VVG0-F1
#
_cell.length_a   1.000
_cell.length_b   1.000
_cell.length_c   1.000
_cell.angle_alpha   90.00
_cell.angle_beta   90.00
_cell.angle_gamma   90.00
#
_symmetry.space_group_name_H-M   'P 1'
#
loop_
_entity.id
_entity.type
_entity.pdbx_description
1 polymer ?
#
loop_
_entity_poly.entity_id
_entity_poly.type
_entity_poly.pdbx_seq_one_letter_code
_entity_poly.pdbx_strand_id
1 'polypeptide(L)'
;MGAGKTVFAKGLARHYGVDPNQVTSPTFALVARYGEGSRPLYHLDLYRIERPEELRELGIEEMEEEDAIVIVEWPERLAHYCRTDAIRVRLLRERNGTRRIEIAAGSDGR
;
A
#
# COMPACT_ATOMS: atom_id res chain seq x y z
N MET A 1 9.80 -11.29 2.24
CA MET A 1 8.92 -11.31 3.44
C MET A 1 9.67 -10.81 4.66
N GLY A 2 8.99 -10.22 5.66
CA GLY A 2 9.60 -9.85 6.96
C GLY A 2 10.30 -8.48 7.05
N ALA A 3 10.16 -7.62 6.03
CA ALA A 3 10.75 -6.27 6.05
C ALA A 3 10.04 -5.29 7.01
N GLY A 4 8.81 -5.60 7.44
CA GLY A 4 8.00 -4.74 8.30
C GLY A 4 6.94 -3.92 7.54
N LYS A 5 6.56 -4.31 6.32
CA LYS A 5 5.58 -3.61 5.48
C LYS A 5 4.22 -3.48 6.16
N THR A 6 3.66 -4.58 6.66
CA THR A 6 2.40 -4.56 7.43
C THR A 6 2.51 -3.76 8.72
N VAL A 7 3.68 -3.74 9.38
CA VAL A 7 3.90 -2.91 10.59
C VAL A 7 3.90 -1.42 10.22
N PHE A 8 4.49 -1.06 9.08
CA PHE A 8 4.42 0.29 8.55
C PHE A 8 2.98 0.68 8.18
N ALA A 9 2.24 -0.21 7.50
CA ALA A 9 0.83 0.00 7.15
C ALA A 9 -0.04 0.25 8.39
N LYS A 10 0.17 -0.53 9.46
CA LYS A 10 -0.47 -0.31 10.78
C LYS A 10 -0.21 1.09 11.34
N GLY A 11 1.05 1.55 11.27
CA GLY A 11 1.43 2.88 11.72
C GLY A 11 0.73 3.99 10.93
N LEU A 12 0.65 3.84 9.60
CA LEU A 12 -0.03 4.79 8.72
C LEU A 12 -1.54 4.79 8.96
N ALA A 13 -2.15 3.61 9.06
CA ALA A 13 -3.57 3.47 9.33
C ALA A 13 -3.98 4.11 10.66
N ARG A 14 -3.14 3.98 11.71
CA ARG A 14 -3.34 4.68 12.98
C ARG A 14 -3.44 6.19 12.81
N HIS A 15 -2.60 6.78 11.97
CA HIS A 15 -2.61 8.22 11.72
C HIS A 15 -3.93 8.68 11.10
N TYR A 16 -4.53 7.84 10.27
CA TYR A 16 -5.83 8.09 9.63
C TYR A 16 -7.03 7.60 10.46
N GLY A 17 -6.85 7.29 11.74
CA GLY A 17 -7.95 6.94 12.65
C GLY A 17 -8.45 5.51 12.55
N VAL A 18 -7.77 4.63 11.79
CA VAL A 18 -8.08 3.20 11.74
C VAL A 18 -7.41 2.48 12.92
N ASP A 19 -8.12 1.56 13.58
CA ASP A 19 -7.54 0.72 14.63
C ASP A 19 -6.43 -0.19 14.03
N PRO A 20 -5.16 -0.06 14.47
CA PRO A 20 -4.07 -0.89 13.97
C PRO A 20 -4.24 -2.40 14.19
N ASN A 21 -5.15 -2.82 15.09
CA ASN A 21 -5.48 -4.22 15.30
C ASN A 21 -6.34 -4.80 14.18
N GLN A 22 -7.09 -3.96 13.46
CA GLN A 22 -7.88 -4.37 12.30
C GLN A 22 -7.01 -4.55 11.05
N VAL A 23 -5.88 -3.84 10.97
CA VAL A 23 -4.98 -3.90 9.82
C VAL A 23 -4.18 -5.20 9.82
N THR A 24 -4.34 -5.99 8.78
CA THR A 24 -3.66 -7.28 8.59
C THR A 24 -3.05 -7.34 7.20
N SER A 25 -2.15 -8.29 6.95
CA SER A 25 -1.56 -8.45 5.61
C SER A 25 -2.62 -9.02 4.67
N PRO A 26 -3.03 -8.30 3.60
CA PRO A 26 -4.08 -8.76 2.71
C PRO A 26 -3.56 -9.80 1.70
N THR A 27 -2.46 -10.50 1.97
CA THR A 27 -1.75 -11.35 1.00
C THR A 27 -2.67 -12.36 0.27
N PHE A 28 -3.71 -12.88 0.93
CA PHE A 28 -4.70 -13.76 0.29
C PHE A 28 -5.90 -13.03 -0.33
N ALA A 29 -6.36 -11.96 0.29
CA ALA A 29 -7.49 -11.17 -0.20
C ALA A 29 -7.08 -10.21 -1.34
N LEU A 30 -5.78 -9.97 -1.51
CA LEU A 30 -5.11 -8.99 -2.36
C LEU A 30 -5.43 -7.53 -1.99
N VAL A 31 -6.64 -7.25 -1.53
CA VAL A 31 -7.14 -5.95 -1.11
C VAL A 31 -7.81 -6.07 0.26
N ALA A 32 -7.53 -5.12 1.15
CA ALA A 32 -8.31 -4.90 2.36
C ALA A 32 -8.68 -3.42 2.49
N ARG A 33 -9.93 -3.15 2.85
CA ARG A 33 -10.47 -1.80 3.09
C ARG A 33 -10.67 -1.58 4.57
N TYR A 34 -10.23 -0.42 5.06
CA TYR A 34 -10.33 -0.03 6.46
C TYR A 34 -10.89 1.38 6.62
N GLY A 35 -11.52 1.61 7.77
CA GLY A 35 -12.13 2.88 8.12
C GLY A 35 -13.55 3.05 7.56
N GLU A 36 -14.34 3.86 8.27
CA GLU A 36 -15.67 4.30 7.87
C GLU A 36 -15.60 5.81 7.63
N GLY A 37 -16.12 6.31 6.50
CA GLY A 37 -16.13 7.74 6.18
C GLY A 37 -15.75 8.07 4.74
N SER A 38 -15.52 9.37 4.49
CA SER A 38 -15.29 9.94 3.15
C SER A 38 -13.90 9.70 2.58
N ARG A 39 -12.97 9.12 3.36
CA ARG A 39 -11.61 8.83 2.92
C ARG A 39 -11.11 7.49 3.47
N PRO A 40 -11.53 6.36 2.88
CA PRO A 40 -11.13 5.04 3.35
C PRO A 40 -9.64 4.77 3.09
N LEU A 41 -9.10 3.77 3.78
CA LEU A 41 -7.74 3.27 3.55
C LEU A 41 -7.80 1.89 2.89
N TYR A 42 -7.14 1.75 1.75
CA TYR A 42 -6.95 0.47 1.08
C TYR A 42 -5.52 -0.02 1.27
N HIS A 43 -5.38 -1.29 1.64
CA HIS A 43 -4.10 -1.99 1.69
C HIS A 43 -4.11 -3.09 0.64
N LEU A 44 -3.21 -2.97 -0.33
CA LEU A 44 -3.04 -3.91 -1.43
C LEU A 44 -1.74 -4.69 -1.22
N ASP A 45 -1.77 -6.00 -1.48
CA ASP A 45 -0.57 -6.84 -1.55
C ASP A 45 -0.54 -7.55 -2.90
N LEU A 46 0.28 -7.02 -3.81
CA LEU A 46 0.33 -7.46 -5.21
C LEU A 46 1.34 -8.58 -5.45
N TYR A 47 1.94 -9.17 -4.40
CA TYR A 47 2.97 -10.21 -4.53
C TYR A 47 2.55 -11.37 -5.46
N ARG A 48 1.25 -11.68 -5.49
CA ARG A 48 0.65 -12.80 -6.25
C ARG A 48 0.09 -12.42 -7.60
N ILE A 49 0.05 -11.14 -7.96
CA ILE A 49 -0.48 -10.71 -9.26
C ILE A 49 0.52 -11.05 -10.36
N GLU A 50 0.14 -11.92 -11.29
CA GLU A 50 1.03 -12.34 -12.38
C GLU A 50 0.78 -11.57 -13.67
N ARG A 51 -0.47 -11.16 -13.92
CA ARG A 51 -0.88 -10.53 -15.17
C ARG A 51 -1.54 -9.16 -14.96
N PRO A 52 -1.30 -8.18 -15.84
CA PRO A 52 -1.89 -6.84 -15.72
C PRO A 52 -3.42 -6.82 -15.70
N GLU A 53 -4.08 -7.79 -16.34
CA GLU A 53 -5.54 -7.85 -16.38
C GLU A 53 -6.16 -8.09 -15.00
N GLU A 54 -5.45 -8.81 -14.12
CA GLU A 54 -5.89 -9.08 -12.74
C GLU A 54 -5.96 -7.80 -11.89
N LEU A 55 -5.19 -6.75 -12.26
CA LEU A 55 -5.24 -5.46 -11.56
C LEU A 55 -6.58 -4.75 -11.73
N ARG A 56 -7.26 -4.95 -12.86
CA ARG A 56 -8.57 -4.34 -13.12
C ARG A 56 -9.63 -4.87 -12.16
N GLU A 57 -9.51 -6.14 -11.80
CA GLU A 57 -10.43 -6.81 -10.87
C GLU A 57 -10.23 -6.35 -9.42
N LEU A 58 -9.12 -5.68 -9.10
CA LEU A 58 -8.85 -5.18 -7.75
C LEU A 58 -9.59 -3.89 -7.41
N GLY A 59 -10.21 -3.24 -8.40
CA GLY A 59 -10.95 -2.00 -8.22
C GLY A 59 -10.07 -0.78 -7.93
N ILE A 60 -8.90 -0.69 -8.58
CA ILE A 60 -7.94 0.42 -8.36
C ILE A 60 -8.55 1.77 -8.78
N GLU A 61 -9.34 1.78 -9.85
CA GLU A 61 -9.96 2.99 -10.40
C GLU A 61 -10.99 3.58 -9.42
N GLU A 62 -11.79 2.73 -8.79
CA GLU A 62 -12.76 3.10 -7.76
C GLU A 62 -12.07 3.69 -6.51
N MET A 63 -10.89 3.18 -6.14
CA MET A 63 -10.11 3.75 -5.04
C MET A 63 -9.63 5.17 -5.33
N GLU A 64 -9.31 5.48 -6.59
CA GLU A 64 -8.94 6.83 -7.01
C GLU A 64 -10.15 7.78 -6.96
N GLU A 65 -11.32 7.31 -7.39
CA GLU A 65 -12.57 8.07 -7.32
C GLU A 65 -12.99 8.38 -5.88
N GLU A 66 -12.71 7.48 -4.93
CA GLU A 66 -12.99 7.65 -3.49
C GLU A 66 -12.01 8.62 -2.77
N ASP A 67 -11.03 9.22 -3.46
CA ASP A 67 -9.89 9.95 -2.85
C ASP A 67 -9.21 9.13 -1.73
N ALA A 68 -9.20 7.81 -1.89
CA ALA A 68 -8.79 6.91 -0.82
C ALA A 68 -7.28 6.95 -0.57
N ILE A 69 -6.88 6.60 0.65
CA ILE A 69 -5.47 6.38 0.98
C ILE A 69 -5.11 4.97 0.56
N VAL A 70 -4.24 4.82 -0.43
CA VAL A 70 -3.86 3.50 -0.96
C VAL A 70 -2.43 3.14 -0.57
N ILE A 71 -2.28 2.04 0.15
CA ILE A 71 -0.99 1.43 0.50
C ILE A 71 -0.79 0.21 -0.38
N VAL A 72 0.28 0.20 -1.18
CA VAL A 72 0.57 -0.92 -2.08
C VAL A 72 1.87 -1.62 -1.68
N GLU A 73 1.77 -2.89 -1.28
CA GLU A 73 2.92 -3.79 -1.19
C GLU A 73 3.24 -4.41 -2.55
N TRP A 74 4.53 -4.50 -2.86
CA TRP A 74 5.04 -4.94 -4.17
C TRP A 74 4.53 -4.09 -5.35
N PRO A 75 4.66 -2.75 -5.29
CA PRO A 75 4.10 -1.82 -6.27
C PRO A 75 4.69 -1.98 -7.68
N GLU A 76 5.83 -2.66 -7.86
CA GLU A 76 6.36 -3.02 -9.17
C GLU A 76 5.38 -3.83 -10.04
N ARG A 77 4.37 -4.45 -9.43
CA ARG A 77 3.31 -5.18 -10.12
C ARG A 77 2.18 -4.30 -10.65
N LEU A 78 2.13 -3.00 -10.30
CA LEU A 78 1.09 -2.08 -10.79
C LEU A 78 1.18 -1.79 -12.29
N ALA A 79 2.32 -2.07 -12.94
CA ALA A 79 2.54 -1.77 -14.36
C ALA A 79 2.13 -0.33 -14.72
N HIS A 80 1.11 -0.16 -15.56
CA HIS A 80 0.59 1.14 -16.01
C HIS A 80 -0.31 1.86 -15.00
N TYR A 81 -0.79 1.18 -13.95
CA TYR A 81 -1.52 1.79 -12.83
C TYR A 81 -0.58 2.49 -11.83
N CYS A 82 0.74 2.41 -12.03
CA CYS A 82 1.70 3.04 -11.14
C CYS A 82 1.70 4.56 -11.36
N ARG A 83 1.16 5.31 -10.40
CA ARG A 83 1.22 6.77 -10.42
C ARG A 83 2.63 7.29 -10.17
N THR A 84 3.04 8.32 -10.92
CA THR A 84 4.39 8.91 -10.78
C THR A 84 4.53 9.79 -9.54
N ASP A 85 3.41 10.30 -9.01
CA ASP A 85 3.31 11.15 -7.82
C ASP A 85 3.27 10.35 -6.49
N ALA A 86 3.22 9.02 -6.56
CA ALA A 86 3.16 8.17 -5.37
C ALA A 86 4.43 8.27 -4.50
N ILE A 87 4.23 8.40 -3.18
CA ILE A 87 5.33 8.35 -2.21
C ILE A 87 5.90 6.93 -2.16
N ARG A 88 7.20 6.79 -2.45
CA ARG A 88 7.89 5.51 -2.42
C ARG A 88 8.56 5.30 -1.07
N VAL A 89 8.18 4.22 -0.40
CA VAL A 89 8.74 3.81 0.89
C VAL A 89 9.52 2.52 0.72
N ARG A 90 10.82 2.55 1.02
CA ARG A 90 11.69 1.38 1.04
C ARG A 90 12.07 1.03 2.47
N LEU A 91 11.79 -0.22 2.86
CA LEU A 91 12.15 -0.78 4.17
C LEU A 91 13.33 -1.73 4.02
N LEU A 92 14.48 -1.36 4.58
CA LEU A 92 15.71 -2.14 4.54
C LEU A 92 15.99 -2.74 5.92
N ARG A 93 16.39 -4.03 5.94
CA ARG A 93 16.79 -4.72 7.17
C ARG A 93 18.29 -4.56 7.40
N GLU A 94 18.64 -4.04 8.57
CA GLU A 94 20.02 -3.86 8.99
C GLU A 94 20.51 -5.08 9.79
N ARG A 95 21.84 -5.30 9.81
CA ARG A 95 22.45 -6.46 10.49
C ARG A 95 22.27 -6.44 12.01
N ASN A 96 22.14 -5.25 12.59
CA ASN A 96 21.90 -5.04 14.03
C ASN A 96 20.43 -5.25 14.45
N GLY A 97 19.56 -5.70 13.53
CA GLY A 97 18.15 -5.94 13.80
C GLY A 97 17.23 -4.74 13.60
N THR A 98 17.76 -3.52 13.38
CA THR A 98 16.94 -2.34 13.09
C THR A 98 16.41 -2.35 11.66
N ARG A 99 15.61 -1.34 11.31
CA ARG A 99 15.16 -1.08 9.94
C ARG A 99 15.54 0.34 9.55
N ARG A 100 16.04 0.51 8.33
CA ARG A 100 16.14 1.82 7.68
C ARG A 100 14.90 2.02 6.81
N ILE A 101 14.27 3.18 6.96
CA ILE A 101 13.16 3.61 6.12
C ILE A 101 13.68 4.71 5.21
N GLU A 102 13.60 4.51 3.91
CA GLU A 102 13.87 5.53 2.91
C GLU A 102 12.53 5.97 2.31
N ILE A 103 12.27 7.27 2.29
CA ILE A 103 11.06 7.87 1.75
C ILE A 103 11.47 8.78 0.60
N ALA A 104 10.90 8.57 -0.57
CA ALA A 104 11.06 9.43 -1.72
C ALA A 104 9.69 9.94 -2.15
N ALA A 105 9.56 11.25 -2.39
CA ALA A 105 8.38 11.80 -3.03
C ALA A 105 8.28 11.27 -4.47
N GLY A 106 7.06 11.04 -4.94
CA GLY A 106 6.84 10.86 -6.37
C GLY A 106 7.16 12.14 -7.12
N SER A 107 7.66 12.01 -8.35
CA SER A 107 7.79 13.15 -9.25
C SER A 107 6.42 13.45 -9.81
N ASP A 108 5.87 14.60 -9.43
CA ASP A 108 4.66 15.12 -10.07
C ASP A 108 5.05 15.47 -11.52
N GLY A 109 4.44 14.81 -12.50
CA GLY A 109 4.72 15.00 -13.92
C GLY A 109 4.13 16.30 -14.47
N ARG A 110 4.04 17.34 -13.64
CA ARG A 110 3.55 18.68 -14.00
C ARG A 110 4.69 19.68 -14.07
#